data_AF-A0AAU8CG73-F1
#
_entry.id   AF-A0AAU8CG73-F1
#
_cell.length_a   1.000
_cell.length_b   1.000
_cell.length_c   1.000
_cell.angle_alpha   90.00
_cell.angle_beta   90.00
_cell.angle_gamma   90.00
#
_symmetry.space_group_name_H-M   'P 1'
#
loop_
_entity.id
_entity.type
_entity.pdbx_description
1 polymer ?
#
loop_
_entity_poly.entity_id
_entity_poly.type
_entity_poly.pdbx_seq_one_letter_code
_entity_poly.pdbx_strand_id
1 'polypeptide(L)' 'MPSWDGFTTWLEYEFLLFKLVVAGSVLFWVGRTLLRAVDDSSLTRGTVFLYGSAALLAASVALAWWLGRESA' A
#
# COMPACT_ATOMS: atom_id res chain seq x y z
N MET A 1 32.72 13.34 11.13
CA MET A 1 32.20 12.15 10.41
C MET A 1 30.79 11.94 10.88
N PRO A 2 29.79 11.82 9.99
CA PRO A 2 28.48 11.31 10.43
C PRO A 2 28.73 9.98 11.13
N SER A 3 28.21 9.82 12.35
CA SER A 3 28.34 8.55 13.06
C SER A 3 27.67 7.46 12.23
N TRP A 4 28.28 6.28 12.19
CA TRP A 4 27.72 5.12 11.49
C TRP A 4 26.26 4.86 11.90
N ASP A 5 25.95 5.06 13.20
CA ASP A 5 24.60 4.96 13.76
C ASP A 5 23.62 6.02 13.24
N GLY A 6 24.10 7.21 12.89
CA GLY A 6 23.27 8.27 12.31
C GLY A 6 22.96 8.02 10.83
N PHE A 7 23.84 7.33 10.12
CA PHE A 7 23.62 6.92 8.74
C PHE A 7 22.60 5.77 8.64
N THR A 8 22.67 4.78 9.53
CA THR A 8 21.72 3.66 9.57
C THR A 8 20.31 4.12 9.92
N THR A 9 20.14 4.97 10.94
CA THR A 9 18.82 5.52 11.30
C THR A 9 18.23 6.40 10.20
N TRP A 10 19.04 7.22 9.53
CA TRP A 10 18.58 8.00 8.37
C TRP A 10 18.08 7.10 7.23
N LEU A 11 18.84 6.05 6.92
CA LEU A 11 18.51 5.11 5.85
C LEU A 11 17.24 4.29 6.17
N GLU A 12 17.04 3.91 7.43
CA GLU A 12 15.81 3.27 7.92
C GLU A 12 14.58 4.19 7.73
N TYR A 13 14.72 5.49 8.06
CA TYR A 13 13.66 6.48 7.85
C TYR A 13 13.33 6.68 6.37
N GLU A 14 14.34 6.81 5.51
CA GLU A 14 14.12 6.90 4.06
C GLU A 14 13.44 5.65 3.50
N PHE A 15 13.83 4.47 3.97
CA PHE A 15 13.21 3.22 3.55
C PHE A 15 11.74 3.13 3.98
N LEU A 16 11.42 3.61 5.18
CA LEU A 16 10.04 3.65 5.70
C LEU A 16 9.17 4.63 4.90
N LEU A 17 9.71 5.81 4.55
CA LEU A 17 9.05 6.78 3.66
C LEU A 17 8.82 6.20 2.27
N PHE A 18 9.82 5.52 1.70
CA PHE A 18 9.71 4.86 0.41
C PHE A 18 8.59 3.82 0.41
N LYS A 19 8.50 2.97 1.44
CA LYS A 19 7.40 2.01 1.58
C LYS A 19 6.04 2.67 1.67
N LEU A 20 5.92 3.79 2.38
CA LEU A 20 4.67 4.57 2.44
C LEU A 20 4.25 5.09 1.07
N VAL A 21 5.20 5.60 0.29
CA VAL A 21 4.95 6.07 -1.08
C VAL A 21 4.52 4.91 -1.99
N VAL A 22 5.20 3.77 -1.90
CA VAL A 22 4.84 2.56 -2.67
C VAL A 22 3.45 2.05 -2.26
N ALA A 23 3.16 1.97 -0.97
CA ALA A 23 1.86 1.58 -0.44
C ALA A 23 0.74 2.49 -0.96
N GLY A 24 0.94 3.80 -0.85
CA GLY A 24 0.00 4.81 -1.35
C GLY A 24 -0.21 4.70 -2.87
N SER A 25 0.86 4.47 -3.62
CA SER A 25 0.81 4.29 -5.07
C SER A 25 0.04 3.03 -5.48
N VAL A 26 0.24 1.91 -4.78
CA VAL A 26 -0.51 0.66 -4.99
C VAL A 26 -1.98 0.86 -4.66
N LEU A 27 -2.30 1.47 -3.52
CA LEU A 27 -3.69 1.77 -3.13
C LEU A 27 -4.39 2.68 -4.14
N PHE A 28 -3.71 3.73 -4.60
CA PHE A 28 -4.21 4.62 -5.63
C PHE A 28 -4.45 3.89 -6.95
N TRP A 29 -3.50 3.05 -7.36
CA TRP A 29 -3.62 2.28 -8.60
C TRP A 29 -4.79 1.29 -8.53
N VAL A 30 -4.90 0.54 -7.43
CA VAL A 30 -6.01 -0.40 -7.18
C VAL A 30 -7.36 0.33 -7.16
N GLY A 31 -7.45 1.47 -6.46
CA GLY A 31 -8.66 2.29 -6.46
C GLY A 31 -9.04 2.77 -7.87
N ARG A 32 -8.05 3.19 -8.67
CA ARG A 32 -8.25 3.63 -10.05
C ARG A 32 -8.68 2.50 -10.98
N THR A 33 -8.08 1.31 -10.88
CA THR A 33 -8.50 0.15 -11.70
C THR A 33 -9.88 -0.34 -11.32
N LEU A 34 -10.23 -0.34 -10.03
CA LEU A 34 -11.59 -0.61 -9.58
C LEU A 34 -12.58 0.38 -10.19
N LEU A 35 -12.35 1.69 -10.04
CA LEU A 35 -13.24 2.71 -10.60
C LEU A 35 -13.43 2.59 -12.11
N ARG A 36 -12.35 2.30 -12.85
CA ARG A 36 -12.43 2.04 -14.31
C ARG A 36 -13.22 0.77 -14.62
N ALA A 37 -12.98 -0.30 -13.87
CA ALA A 37 -13.73 -1.54 -14.03
C ALA A 37 -15.22 -1.36 -13.71
N VAL A 38 -15.58 -0.46 -12.79
CA VAL A 38 -16.98 -0.07 -12.56
C VAL A 38 -17.57 0.64 -13.76
N ASP A 39 -16.85 1.61 -14.33
CA ASP A 39 -17.34 2.39 -15.47
C ASP A 39 -17.60 1.50 -16.70
N ASP A 40 -16.74 0.49 -16.92
CA ASP A 40 -16.84 -0.43 -18.06
C ASP A 40 -17.83 -1.59 -17.85
N SER A 41 -18.29 -1.84 -16.61
CA SER A 41 -19.12 -3.00 -16.29
C SER A 41 -20.50 -2.58 -15.79
N SER A 42 -21.56 -3.31 -16.15
CA SER A 42 -22.90 -3.15 -15.55
C SER A 42 -22.99 -3.62 -14.09
N LEU A 43 -21.88 -3.53 -13.34
CA LEU A 43 -21.75 -3.97 -11.96
C LEU A 43 -22.50 -3.01 -11.05
N THR A 44 -23.45 -3.53 -10.30
CA THR A 44 -24.17 -2.80 -9.27
C THR A 44 -23.19 -2.23 -8.24
N ARG A 45 -23.42 -0.98 -7.77
CA ARG A 45 -22.59 -0.29 -6.77
C ARG A 45 -22.21 -1.14 -5.55
N GLY A 46 -23.08 -2.07 -5.14
CA GLY A 46 -22.81 -2.97 -4.01
C GLY A 46 -21.63 -3.93 -4.26
N THR A 47 -21.48 -4.40 -5.50
CA THR A 47 -20.41 -5.32 -5.89
C THR A 47 -19.05 -4.60 -5.91
N VAL A 48 -19.04 -3.36 -6.36
CA VAL A 48 -17.86 -2.47 -6.30
C VAL A 48 -17.39 -2.26 -4.87
N PHE A 49 -18.32 -1.98 -3.96
CA PHE A 49 -17.99 -1.73 -2.56
C PHE A 49 -17.39 -2.99 -1.91
N LEU A 50 -17.96 -4.16 -2.20
CA LEU A 50 -17.45 -5.45 -1.71
C LEU A 50 -16.04 -5.75 -2.23
N TYR A 51 -15.83 -5.71 -3.55
CA TYR A 51 -14.51 -5.99 -4.14
C TYR A 51 -13.47 -4.94 -3.77
N GLY A 52 -13.86 -3.66 -3.72
CA GLY A 52 -12.99 -2.57 -3.29
C GLY A 52 -12.55 -2.72 -1.83
N SER A 53 -13.48 -3.03 -0.94
CA SER A 53 -13.19 -3.27 0.48
C SER A 53 -12.29 -4.49 0.66
N ALA A 54 -12.55 -5.59 -0.06
CA ALA A 54 -11.73 -6.79 0.01
C ALA A 54 -10.31 -6.57 -0.52
N ALA A 55 -10.16 -5.82 -1.63
CA ALA A 55 -8.85 -5.47 -2.19
C ALA A 55 -8.05 -4.56 -1.24
N LEU A 56 -8.69 -3.57 -0.63
CA LEU A 56 -8.10 -2.70 0.40
C LEU A 56 -7.63 -3.49 1.61
N LEU A 57 -8.43 -4.46 2.06
CA LEU A 57 -8.11 -5.29 3.21
C LEU A 57 -6.93 -6.22 2.91
N ALA A 58 -6.92 -6.87 1.74
CA ALA A 58 -5.80 -7.70 1.29
C ALA A 58 -4.50 -6.88 1.15
N ALA A 59 -4.58 -5.68 0.56
CA ALA A 59 -3.43 -4.78 0.44
C ALA A 59 -2.89 -4.34 1.81
N SER A 60 -3.77 -4.02 2.76
CA SER A 60 -3.40 -3.64 4.13
C SER A 60 -2.71 -4.78 4.89
N VAL A 61 -3.22 -6.02 4.75
CA VAL A 61 -2.62 -7.21 5.37
C VAL A 61 -1.26 -7.54 4.76
N ALA A 62 -1.14 -7.48 3.43
CA ALA A 62 0.13 -7.70 2.74
C ALA A 62 1.17 -6.64 3.14
N LEU A 63 0.75 -5.38 3.30
CA LEU A 63 1.61 -4.30 3.75
C LEU A 63 2.07 -4.49 5.21
N ALA A 64 1.15 -4.85 6.10
CA ALA A 64 1.46 -5.13 7.51
C ALA A 64 2.43 -6.32 7.64
N TRP A 65 2.22 -7.38 6.86
CA TRP A 65 3.13 -8.53 6.82
C TRP A 65 4.52 -8.15 6.30
N TRP A 66 4.59 -7.35 5.24
CA TRP A 66 5.86 -6.88 4.68
C TRP A 66 6.62 -5.97 5.68
N LEU A 67 5.93 -5.04 6.34
CA LEU A 67 6.52 -4.20 7.37
C LEU A 67 6.98 -5.01 8.60
N GLY A 68 6.21 -6.03 9.00
CA GLY A 68 6.54 -6.92 10.12
C GLY A 68 7.75 -7.82 9.86
N ARG A 69 7.97 -8.24 8.61
CA ARG A 69 9.11 -9.09 8.21
C ARG A 69 10.47 -8.41 8.30
N GLU A 70 10.49 -7.08 8.35
CA GLU A 70 11.75 -6.32 8.43
C GLU A 70 12.02 -5.75 9.83
N SER A 71 11.07 -5.88 10.76
CA SER A 71 11.20 -5.45 12.16
C SER A 71 11.52 -6.61 13.12
N ALA A 72 11.69 -7.83 12.60
CA ALA A 72 12.13 -9.04 13.32
C ALA A 72 13.46 -9.55 12.75
#